data_AF-A0A518GBC1-F1
#
_entry.id   AF-A0A518GBC1-F1
#
_cell.length_a   1.000
_cell.length_b   1.000
_cell.length_c   1.000
_cell.angle_alpha   90.00
_cell.angle_beta   90.00
_cell.angle_gamma   90.00
#
_symmetry.space_group_name_H-M   'P 1'
#
loop_
_entity.id
_entity.type
_entity.pdbx_description
1 polymer ?
#
loop_
_entity_poly.entity_id
_entity_poly.type
_entity_poly.pdbx_seq_one_letter_code
_entity_poly.pdbx_strand_id
1 'polypeptide(L)'
;MDLGKYLNHWVVVAWSAGPYGHVVDYGRIEVASDDLGVEQATMVALRQFRAMVLAGWPIGVVGGETLIPQLCFIDAGYMTDVVYAFNRESGNRFIPSVGRGASQQHQQWQNRETQTGSVVQHLGEGFHINWLPNANVYLAEVDADHWKTWVHQRLSTPTSRVGAITLFQASATEHLSFAKHLTAEVKTEEFISGKGMVTKWDRKRKQNHWFDALYNACAAGHYCGVRLVEEERRKVPVKPKPAPDPQRKPYIDVERWRANQRRFWGR
;
A
#
# COMPACT_ATOMS: atom_id res chain seq x y z
N MET A 1 -2.03 -6.77 1.34
CA MET A 1 -1.96 -8.23 1.19
C MET A 1 -0.57 -8.57 0.70
N ASP A 2 -0.01 -9.63 1.24
CA ASP A 2 1.31 -10.14 0.88
C ASP A 2 1.18 -11.57 0.33
N LEU A 3 1.86 -11.86 -0.78
CA LEU A 3 1.64 -13.08 -1.55
C LEU A 3 2.67 -14.16 -1.22
N GLY A 4 2.24 -15.41 -1.29
CA GLY A 4 3.11 -16.56 -1.12
C GLY A 4 2.68 -17.72 -2.01
N LYS A 5 3.59 -18.67 -2.23
CA LYS A 5 3.32 -19.84 -3.08
C LYS A 5 2.08 -20.62 -2.65
N TYR A 6 1.84 -20.74 -1.34
CA TYR A 6 0.76 -21.56 -0.79
C TYR A 6 -0.25 -20.77 0.05
N LEU A 7 0.14 -19.61 0.55
CA LEU A 7 -0.65 -18.81 1.47
C LEU A 7 -0.43 -17.34 1.18
N ASN A 8 -1.51 -16.63 0.89
CA ASN A 8 -1.51 -15.17 0.83
C ASN A 8 -2.01 -14.61 2.15
N HIS A 9 -1.27 -13.67 2.74
CA HIS A 9 -1.58 -13.08 4.04
C HIS A 9 -2.18 -11.69 3.85
N TRP A 10 -3.24 -11.39 4.59
CA TRP A 10 -3.88 -10.08 4.52
C TRP A 10 -4.14 -9.53 5.92
N VAL A 11 -4.21 -8.20 5.99
CA VAL A 11 -4.49 -7.42 7.21
C VAL A 11 -5.39 -6.27 6.81
N VAL A 12 -6.42 -6.00 7.62
CA VAL A 12 -7.30 -4.85 7.45
C VAL A 12 -7.10 -3.90 8.61
N VAL A 13 -6.86 -2.63 8.29
CA VAL A 13 -6.71 -1.56 9.27
C VAL A 13 -7.79 -0.52 9.03
N ALA A 14 -8.60 -0.26 10.06
CA ALA A 14 -9.54 0.83 10.09
C ALA A 14 -8.93 2.05 10.78
N TRP A 15 -9.32 3.24 10.34
CA TRP A 15 -8.85 4.50 10.90
C TRP A 15 -10.03 5.29 11.40
N SER A 16 -9.95 5.78 12.64
CA SER A 16 -10.94 6.73 13.16
C SER A 16 -10.72 8.13 12.57
N ALA A 17 -11.60 9.09 12.86
CA ALA A 17 -11.38 10.50 12.49
C ALA A 17 -10.13 11.12 13.16
N GLY A 18 -9.64 10.53 14.26
CA GLY A 18 -8.33 10.83 14.84
C GLY A 18 -7.25 9.87 14.32
N PRO A 19 -5.96 10.10 14.64
CA PRO A 19 -4.83 9.29 14.17
C PRO A 19 -4.73 7.92 14.89
N TYR A 20 -5.86 7.28 15.17
CA TYR A 20 -5.92 5.96 15.79
C TYR A 20 -6.20 4.90 14.72
N GLY A 21 -5.28 3.94 14.63
CA GLY A 21 -5.42 2.79 13.75
C GLY A 21 -5.87 1.57 14.53
N HIS A 22 -6.74 0.78 13.94
CA HIS A 22 -7.22 -0.46 14.52
C HIS A 22 -7.04 -1.57 13.48
N VAL A 23 -6.21 -2.56 13.78
CA VAL A 23 -6.21 -3.82 13.03
C VAL A 23 -7.52 -4.51 13.38
N VAL A 24 -8.48 -4.44 12.47
CA VAL A 24 -9.84 -4.96 12.70
C VAL A 24 -9.96 -6.44 12.34
N ASP A 25 -9.10 -6.90 11.44
CA ASP A 25 -9.07 -8.30 11.02
C ASP A 25 -7.74 -8.62 10.31
N TYR A 26 -7.36 -9.89 10.31
CA TYR A 26 -6.27 -10.42 9.50
C TYR A 26 -6.50 -11.91 9.23
N GLY A 27 -5.94 -12.39 8.12
CA GLY A 27 -6.13 -13.79 7.76
C GLY A 27 -5.22 -14.26 6.66
N ARG A 28 -5.58 -15.43 6.13
CA ARG A 28 -4.87 -16.11 5.05
C ARG A 28 -5.87 -16.60 4.02
N ILE A 29 -5.45 -16.60 2.76
CA ILE A 29 -6.15 -17.28 1.68
C ILE A 29 -5.20 -18.35 1.14
N GLU A 30 -5.69 -19.58 1.08
CA GLU A 30 -4.94 -20.71 0.52
C GLU A 30 -4.81 -20.56 -1.00
N VAL A 31 -3.63 -20.92 -1.49
CA VAL A 31 -3.31 -20.92 -2.91
C VAL A 31 -3.07 -22.37 -3.30
N ALA A 32 -4.02 -22.96 -4.02
CA ALA A 32 -3.99 -24.35 -4.50
C ALA A 32 -3.00 -24.53 -5.67
N SER A 33 -1.75 -24.13 -5.44
CA SER A 33 -0.68 -24.04 -6.44
C SER A 33 -0.29 -25.39 -7.02
N ASP A 34 -0.40 -26.46 -6.23
CA ASP A 34 -0.07 -27.81 -6.67
C ASP A 34 -1.18 -28.42 -7.55
N ASP A 35 -2.43 -27.93 -7.45
CA ASP A 35 -3.58 -28.43 -8.20
C ASP A 35 -3.82 -27.68 -9.52
N LEU A 36 -3.68 -26.35 -9.51
CA LEU A 36 -4.08 -25.48 -10.63
C LEU A 36 -2.91 -24.84 -11.38
N GLY A 37 -1.67 -25.07 -10.94
CA GLY A 37 -0.53 -24.26 -11.35
C GLY A 37 -0.50 -22.91 -10.64
N VAL A 38 0.70 -22.40 -10.37
CA VAL A 38 0.89 -21.32 -9.39
C VAL A 38 0.25 -20.00 -9.85
N GLU A 39 0.33 -19.65 -11.13
CA GLU A 39 -0.23 -18.42 -11.69
C GLU A 39 -1.77 -18.41 -11.63
N GLN A 40 -2.39 -19.52 -12.05
CA GLN A 40 -3.85 -19.67 -12.02
C GLN A 40 -4.36 -19.73 -10.58
N ALA A 41 -3.70 -20.50 -9.70
CA ALA A 41 -4.04 -20.57 -8.29
C ALA A 41 -3.95 -19.20 -7.61
N THR A 42 -2.90 -18.42 -7.92
CA THR A 42 -2.73 -17.06 -7.41
C THR A 42 -3.86 -16.14 -7.87
N MET A 43 -4.25 -16.20 -9.15
CA MET A 43 -5.37 -15.42 -9.68
C MET A 43 -6.70 -15.78 -9.01
N VAL A 44 -6.96 -17.07 -8.79
CA VAL A 44 -8.16 -17.53 -8.06
C VAL A 44 -8.19 -16.97 -6.64
N ALA A 45 -7.07 -17.07 -5.92
CA ALA A 45 -6.93 -16.53 -4.57
C ALA A 45 -7.12 -15.00 -4.51
N LEU A 46 -6.60 -14.25 -5.50
CA LEU A 46 -6.80 -12.80 -5.60
C LEU A 46 -8.26 -12.42 -5.88
N ARG A 47 -8.97 -13.18 -6.72
CA ARG A 47 -10.41 -12.98 -6.97
C ARG A 47 -11.25 -13.30 -5.74
N GLN A 48 -10.89 -14.33 -4.96
CA GLN A 48 -11.49 -14.60 -3.67
C GLN A 48 -11.25 -13.44 -2.70
N PHE A 49 -10.03 -12.92 -2.64
CA PHE A 49 -9.70 -11.74 -1.83
C PHE A 49 -10.53 -10.53 -2.24
N ARG A 50 -10.70 -10.27 -3.54
CA ARG A 50 -11.57 -9.19 -4.05
C ARG A 50 -12.99 -9.35 -3.55
N ALA A 51 -13.57 -10.54 -3.65
CA ALA A 51 -14.94 -10.80 -3.20
C ALA A 51 -15.09 -10.51 -1.70
N MET A 52 -14.13 -10.96 -0.87
CA MET A 52 -14.08 -10.66 0.55
C MET A 52 -13.99 -9.15 0.84
N VAL A 53 -13.08 -8.44 0.15
CA VAL A 53 -12.92 -6.99 0.31
C VAL A 53 -14.20 -6.24 -0.06
N LEU A 54 -14.86 -6.62 -1.15
CA LEU A 54 -16.09 -5.97 -1.60
C LEU A 54 -17.33 -6.32 -0.75
N ALA A 55 -17.32 -7.46 -0.05
CA ALA A 55 -18.33 -7.75 0.97
C ALA A 55 -18.20 -6.81 2.18
N GLY A 56 -16.99 -6.36 2.48
CA GLY A 56 -16.69 -5.42 3.56
C GLY A 56 -16.74 -6.04 4.95
N TRP A 57 -16.44 -5.22 5.96
CA TRP A 57 -16.45 -5.60 7.38
C TRP A 57 -17.60 -4.92 8.11
N PRO A 58 -18.31 -5.63 9.01
CA PRO A 58 -19.44 -5.05 9.73
C PRO A 58 -19.00 -3.90 10.66
N ILE A 59 -19.80 -2.85 10.70
CA ILE A 59 -19.66 -1.75 11.68
C ILE A 59 -20.55 -2.05 12.89
N GLY A 60 -19.96 -2.09 14.08
CA GLY A 60 -20.70 -2.24 15.32
C GLY A 60 -21.22 -3.66 15.53
N VAL A 61 -22.44 -3.95 15.08
CA VAL A 61 -23.12 -5.24 15.30
C VAL A 61 -23.04 -6.15 14.07
N VAL A 62 -23.02 -7.46 14.32
CA VAL A 62 -23.09 -8.48 13.27
C VAL A 62 -24.41 -8.33 12.50
N GLY A 63 -24.33 -8.23 11.16
CA GLY A 63 -25.48 -7.96 10.29
C GLY A 63 -25.80 -6.48 10.07
N GLY A 64 -25.00 -5.57 10.63
CA GLY A 64 -25.08 -4.14 10.35
C GLY A 64 -24.49 -3.74 9.00
N GLU A 65 -24.43 -2.43 8.74
CA GLU A 65 -23.73 -1.87 7.58
C GLU A 65 -22.27 -2.37 7.52
N THR A 66 -21.78 -2.65 6.31
CA THR A 66 -20.40 -3.04 6.11
C THR A 66 -19.56 -1.90 5.53
N LEU A 67 -18.34 -1.73 6.02
CA LEU A 67 -17.35 -0.87 5.41
C LEU A 67 -16.48 -1.65 4.44
N ILE A 68 -16.47 -1.17 3.20
CA ILE A 68 -15.56 -1.66 2.17
C ILE A 68 -14.22 -0.92 2.32
N PRO A 69 -13.09 -1.62 2.47
CA PRO A 69 -11.77 -0.97 2.56
C PRO A 69 -11.53 -0.02 1.39
N GLN A 70 -11.19 1.24 1.68
CA GLN A 70 -11.02 2.29 0.67
C GLN A 70 -9.92 1.95 -0.35
N LEU A 71 -8.85 1.32 0.10
CA LEU A 71 -7.69 0.95 -0.72
C LEU A 71 -7.04 -0.33 -0.19
N CYS A 72 -6.47 -1.12 -1.09
CA CYS A 72 -5.75 -2.34 -0.79
C CYS A 72 -4.45 -2.38 -1.59
N PHE A 73 -3.32 -2.33 -0.90
CA PHE A 73 -2.02 -2.62 -1.51
C PHE A 73 -1.81 -4.13 -1.58
N ILE A 74 -1.43 -4.63 -2.75
CA ILE A 74 -1.17 -6.05 -3.03
C ILE A 74 0.30 -6.20 -3.39
N ASP A 75 1.08 -6.93 -2.59
CA ASP A 75 2.48 -7.16 -2.90
C ASP A 75 2.64 -7.83 -4.27
N ALA A 76 3.46 -7.20 -5.11
CA ALA A 76 3.79 -7.62 -6.46
C ALA A 76 5.26 -8.04 -6.58
N GLY A 77 5.97 -8.22 -5.45
CA GLY A 77 7.31 -8.80 -5.41
C GLY A 77 7.31 -10.28 -5.80
N TYR A 78 6.17 -10.95 -5.65
CA TYR A 78 5.91 -12.30 -6.14
C TYR A 78 4.74 -12.30 -7.14
N MET A 79 4.87 -13.05 -8.25
CA MET A 79 3.85 -13.15 -9.31
C MET A 79 3.38 -11.81 -9.88
N THR A 80 4.33 -10.90 -10.15
CA THR A 80 4.08 -9.52 -10.61
C THR A 80 3.07 -9.42 -11.75
N ASP A 81 3.20 -10.25 -12.80
CA ASP A 81 2.31 -10.19 -13.97
C ASP A 81 0.87 -10.58 -13.62
N VAL A 82 0.67 -11.53 -12.71
CA VAL A 82 -0.64 -11.95 -12.20
C VAL A 82 -1.26 -10.83 -11.40
N VAL A 83 -0.49 -10.16 -10.53
CA VAL A 83 -0.97 -9.02 -9.73
C VAL A 83 -1.36 -7.84 -10.63
N TYR A 84 -0.58 -7.58 -11.67
CA TYR A 84 -0.89 -6.51 -12.64
C TYR A 84 -2.14 -6.85 -13.46
N ALA A 85 -2.28 -8.10 -13.90
CA ALA A 85 -3.50 -8.56 -14.55
C ALA A 85 -4.72 -8.43 -13.63
N PHE A 86 -4.58 -8.82 -12.36
CA PHE A 86 -5.61 -8.70 -11.34
C PHE A 86 -6.01 -7.24 -11.09
N ASN A 87 -5.06 -6.31 -11.00
CA ASN A 87 -5.33 -4.87 -10.86
C ASN A 87 -6.14 -4.36 -12.06
N ARG A 88 -5.74 -4.70 -13.29
CA ARG A 88 -6.46 -4.28 -14.50
C ARG A 88 -7.91 -4.79 -14.54
N GLU A 89 -8.18 -6.02 -14.07
CA GLU A 89 -9.55 -6.53 -13.99
C GLU A 89 -10.35 -6.01 -12.78
N SER A 90 -9.70 -5.55 -11.71
CA SER A 90 -10.33 -5.22 -10.43
C SER A 90 -10.40 -3.71 -10.13
N GLY A 91 -9.72 -2.90 -10.93
CA GLY A 91 -9.69 -1.45 -10.81
C GLY A 91 -8.76 -0.91 -9.70
N ASN A 92 -8.79 0.41 -9.53
CA ASN A 92 -7.80 1.16 -8.76
C ASN A 92 -7.91 1.02 -7.22
N ARG A 93 -8.85 0.21 -6.71
CA ARG A 93 -8.91 -0.12 -5.27
C ARG A 93 -7.77 -1.06 -4.88
N PHE A 94 -7.34 -1.92 -5.80
CA PHE A 94 -6.32 -2.95 -5.56
C PHE A 94 -5.02 -2.55 -6.24
N ILE A 95 -4.21 -1.73 -5.58
CA ILE A 95 -2.97 -1.20 -6.16
C ILE A 95 -1.84 -2.22 -5.95
N PRO A 96 -1.14 -2.67 -7.01
CA PRO A 96 0.10 -3.41 -6.87
C PRO A 96 1.12 -2.59 -6.07
N SER A 97 1.84 -3.23 -5.15
CA SER A 97 2.86 -2.60 -4.34
C SER A 97 4.16 -3.39 -4.35
N VAL A 98 5.30 -2.73 -4.23
CA VAL A 98 6.59 -3.37 -3.98
C VAL A 98 7.28 -2.70 -2.82
N GLY A 99 7.62 -3.50 -1.80
CA GLY A 99 8.45 -3.05 -0.68
C GLY A 99 9.92 -3.05 -1.06
N ARG A 100 10.62 -1.95 -0.77
CA ARG A 100 12.08 -1.83 -0.93
C ARG A 100 12.66 -1.49 0.43
N GLY A 101 13.65 -2.26 0.91
CA GLY A 101 14.43 -1.93 2.11
C GLY A 101 15.83 -1.43 1.74
N ALA A 102 16.57 -0.89 2.70
CA ALA A 102 17.88 -0.25 2.55
C ALA A 102 18.88 -1.08 1.71
N SER A 103 18.90 -2.40 1.92
CA SER A 103 19.75 -3.34 1.18
C SER A 103 19.44 -3.41 -0.32
N GLN A 104 18.19 -3.18 -0.73
CA GLN A 104 17.76 -3.13 -2.14
C GLN A 104 17.74 -1.71 -2.70
N GLN A 105 17.92 -0.69 -1.86
CA GLN A 105 17.69 0.72 -2.18
C GLN A 105 18.96 1.54 -2.44
N HIS A 106 20.15 0.93 -2.45
CA HIS A 106 21.43 1.64 -2.36
C HIS A 106 21.69 2.76 -3.39
N GLN A 107 20.96 2.80 -4.52
CA GLN A 107 21.10 3.86 -5.55
C GLN A 107 19.80 4.62 -5.88
N GLN A 108 18.61 4.02 -5.72
CA GLN A 108 17.36 4.62 -6.24
C GLN A 108 16.79 5.76 -5.37
N TRP A 109 17.10 5.81 -4.08
CA TRP A 109 16.45 6.76 -3.16
C TRP A 109 17.17 8.10 -3.03
N GLN A 110 18.47 8.17 -3.33
CA GLN A 110 19.21 9.43 -3.35
C GLN A 110 18.83 10.32 -4.55
N ASN A 111 18.37 9.71 -5.65
CA ASN A 111 17.92 10.39 -6.87
C ASN A 111 16.38 10.39 -6.99
N ARG A 112 15.66 10.33 -5.86
CA ARG A 112 14.19 10.34 -5.91
C ARG A 112 13.67 11.66 -6.46
N GLU A 113 12.73 11.55 -7.38
CA GLU A 113 11.98 12.70 -7.86
C GLU A 113 11.25 13.34 -6.67
N THR A 114 11.62 14.58 -6.37
CA THR A 114 11.01 15.38 -5.29
C THR A 114 9.71 16.06 -5.74
N GLN A 115 9.30 15.81 -6.98
CA GLN A 115 8.13 16.41 -7.62
C GLN A 115 7.34 15.35 -8.36
N THR A 116 6.03 15.54 -8.45
CA THR A 116 5.19 14.71 -9.29
C THR A 116 5.35 15.07 -10.77
N GLY A 117 5.10 14.11 -11.65
CA GLY A 117 5.29 14.23 -13.09
C GLY A 117 4.49 13.17 -13.86
N SER A 118 4.95 12.83 -15.07
CA SER A 118 4.30 11.80 -15.90
C SER A 118 4.49 10.39 -15.34
N VAL A 119 5.59 10.14 -14.64
CA VAL A 119 5.92 8.84 -14.02
C VAL A 119 5.48 8.83 -12.57
N VAL A 120 6.04 9.70 -11.71
CA VAL A 120 5.63 9.78 -10.30
C VAL A 120 4.34 10.59 -10.19
N GLN A 121 3.22 9.90 -9.95
CA GLN A 121 1.89 10.50 -9.89
C GLN A 121 1.53 10.99 -8.47
N HIS A 122 2.15 10.41 -7.45
CA HIS A 122 1.94 10.80 -6.06
C HIS A 122 3.21 10.58 -5.22
N LEU A 123 3.49 11.52 -4.33
CA LEU A 123 4.53 11.43 -3.30
C LEU A 123 3.87 11.40 -1.92
N GLY A 124 4.13 10.33 -1.17
CA GLY A 124 3.67 10.16 0.22
C GLY A 124 4.85 9.99 1.19
N GLU A 125 4.56 9.97 2.48
CA GLU A 125 5.56 9.67 3.50
C GLU A 125 6.07 8.23 3.31
N GLY A 126 7.36 8.07 2.98
CA GLY A 126 7.95 6.75 2.79
C GLY A 126 7.36 5.94 1.62
N PHE A 127 6.66 6.53 0.65
CA PHE A 127 6.25 5.81 -0.57
C PHE A 127 5.97 6.76 -1.74
N HIS A 128 5.89 6.22 -2.95
CA HIS A 128 5.37 6.94 -4.12
C HIS A 128 4.49 6.04 -5.00
N ILE A 129 3.58 6.66 -5.76
CA ILE A 129 2.76 5.97 -6.74
C ILE A 129 3.28 6.30 -8.14
N ASN A 130 3.71 5.28 -8.87
CA ASN A 130 4.27 5.38 -10.20
C ASN A 130 3.27 4.92 -11.25
N TRP A 131 3.13 5.68 -12.34
CA TRP A 131 2.44 5.23 -13.54
C TRP A 131 3.37 4.38 -14.40
N LEU A 132 2.97 3.13 -14.67
CA LEU A 132 3.70 2.22 -15.56
C LEU A 132 2.94 2.07 -16.89
N PRO A 133 3.27 2.87 -17.94
CA PRO A 133 2.49 2.91 -19.17
C PRO A 133 2.45 1.57 -19.90
N ASN A 134 3.57 0.83 -19.93
CA ASN A 134 3.66 -0.46 -20.62
C ASN A 134 2.79 -1.54 -19.97
N ALA A 135 2.62 -1.48 -18.65
CA ALA A 135 1.79 -2.42 -17.91
C ALA A 135 0.36 -1.91 -17.69
N ASN A 136 0.10 -0.62 -17.97
CA ASN A 136 -1.15 0.09 -17.73
C ASN A 136 -1.64 -0.05 -16.27
N VAL A 137 -0.72 0.15 -15.31
CA VAL A 137 -1.00 0.07 -13.86
C VAL A 137 -0.35 1.22 -13.10
N TYR A 138 -0.95 1.58 -11.96
CA TYR A 138 -0.30 2.37 -10.93
C TYR A 138 0.41 1.42 -9.95
N LEU A 139 1.71 1.61 -9.73
CA LEU A 139 2.52 0.83 -8.81
C LEU A 139 2.86 1.66 -7.58
N ALA A 140 2.56 1.15 -6.38
CA ALA A 140 3.05 1.72 -5.14
C ALA A 140 4.47 1.19 -4.82
N GLU A 141 5.47 2.05 -4.78
CA GLU A 141 6.79 1.67 -4.27
C GLU A 141 6.94 2.20 -2.85
N VAL A 142 7.08 1.28 -1.91
CA VAL A 142 6.99 1.55 -0.48
C VAL A 142 8.37 1.35 0.17
N ASP A 143 8.77 2.31 1.00
CA ASP A 143 9.91 2.16 1.90
C ASP A 143 9.56 1.14 2.99
N ALA A 144 10.04 -0.10 2.83
CA ALA A 144 9.73 -1.14 3.79
C ALA A 144 10.35 -0.82 5.16
N ASP A 145 11.54 -0.24 5.23
CA ASP A 145 12.23 -0.01 6.51
C ASP A 145 11.61 1.16 7.28
N HIS A 146 11.24 2.23 6.58
CA HIS A 146 10.49 3.33 7.18
C HIS A 146 9.14 2.84 7.73
N TRP A 147 8.33 2.14 6.91
CA TRP A 147 6.99 1.73 7.31
C TRP A 147 7.00 0.63 8.38
N LYS A 148 7.99 -0.27 8.39
CA LYS A 148 8.20 -1.24 9.48
C LYS A 148 8.54 -0.53 10.80
N THR A 149 9.43 0.46 10.75
CA THR A 149 9.74 1.32 11.90
C THR A 149 8.50 2.04 12.40
N TRP A 150 7.75 2.64 11.48
CA TRP A 150 6.52 3.36 11.78
C TRP A 150 5.51 2.46 12.50
N VAL A 151 5.23 1.28 11.94
CA VAL A 151 4.31 0.29 12.53
C VAL A 151 4.75 -0.15 13.92
N HIS A 152 6.03 -0.49 14.13
CA HIS A 152 6.52 -0.89 15.45
C HIS A 152 6.40 0.22 16.49
N GLN A 153 6.64 1.48 16.11
CA GLN A 153 6.40 2.62 16.99
C GLN A 153 4.92 2.73 17.37
N ARG A 154 4.00 2.51 16.42
CA ARG A 154 2.55 2.59 16.67
C ARG A 154 2.04 1.46 17.56
N LEU A 155 2.54 0.24 17.36
CA LEU A 155 2.21 -0.91 18.20
C LEU A 155 2.82 -0.80 19.61
N SER A 156 3.96 -0.12 19.74
CA SER A 156 4.61 0.14 21.03
C SER A 156 4.05 1.37 21.76
N THR A 157 3.24 2.17 21.07
CA THR A 157 2.61 3.37 21.66
C THR A 157 1.47 2.91 22.58
N PRO A 158 1.42 3.37 23.85
CA PRO A 158 0.34 3.03 24.76
C PRO A 158 -1.02 3.36 24.13
N THR A 159 -2.02 2.49 24.32
CA THR A 159 -3.35 2.64 23.71
C THR A 159 -4.08 3.93 24.10
N SER A 160 -3.67 4.56 25.20
CA SER A 160 -4.17 5.87 25.65
C SER A 160 -3.55 7.06 24.91
N ARG A 161 -2.56 6.84 24.04
CA ARG A 161 -1.82 7.90 23.33
C ARG A 161 -2.22 7.94 21.85
N VAL A 162 -2.29 9.17 21.35
CA VAL A 162 -2.50 9.51 19.95
C VAL A 162 -1.49 8.79 19.07
N GLY A 163 -1.95 8.18 17.99
CA GLY A 163 -1.10 7.43 17.06
C GLY A 163 -1.02 5.94 17.33
N ALA A 164 -1.54 5.42 18.45
CA ALA A 164 -1.47 3.97 18.71
C ALA A 164 -2.18 3.14 17.62
N ILE A 165 -1.60 1.97 17.31
CA ILE A 165 -2.30 0.91 16.60
C ILE A 165 -2.71 -0.16 17.60
N THR A 166 -3.99 -0.51 17.61
CA THR A 166 -4.50 -1.61 18.43
C THR A 166 -4.88 -2.82 17.57
N LEU A 167 -5.03 -3.98 18.21
CA LEU A 167 -5.63 -5.17 17.60
C LEU A 167 -7.10 -5.28 18.04
N PHE A 168 -7.91 -5.95 17.22
CA PHE A 168 -9.26 -6.34 17.61
C PHE A 168 -9.24 -7.24 18.85
N GLN A 169 -10.35 -7.29 19.58
CA GLN A 169 -10.43 -8.11 20.77
C GLN A 169 -10.46 -9.60 20.42
N ALA A 170 -9.42 -10.32 20.81
CA ALA A 170 -9.34 -11.77 20.70
C ALA A 170 -8.53 -12.37 21.85
N SER A 171 -8.47 -13.71 21.90
CA SER A 171 -7.59 -14.38 22.86
C SER A 171 -6.11 -14.12 22.52
N ALA A 172 -5.24 -14.06 23.53
CA ALA A 172 -3.80 -13.86 23.29
C ALA A 172 -3.20 -14.96 22.39
N THR A 173 -3.72 -16.19 22.49
CA THR A 173 -3.33 -17.33 21.66
C THR A 173 -3.65 -17.09 20.17
N GLU A 174 -4.77 -16.43 19.88
CA GLU A 174 -5.20 -16.11 18.52
C GLU A 174 -4.26 -15.09 17.85
N HIS A 175 -3.76 -14.13 18.63
CA HIS A 175 -2.77 -13.16 18.16
C HIS A 175 -1.33 -13.69 18.16
N LEU A 176 -1.05 -14.86 18.75
CA LEU A 176 0.32 -15.34 18.92
C LEU A 176 1.07 -15.52 17.59
N SER A 177 0.41 -16.12 16.58
CA SER A 177 1.01 -16.30 15.26
C SER A 177 1.22 -14.96 14.54
N PHE A 178 0.26 -14.04 14.68
CA PHE A 178 0.37 -12.69 14.15
C PHE A 178 1.56 -11.94 14.77
N ALA A 179 1.68 -11.95 16.10
CA ALA A 179 2.78 -11.33 16.84
C ALA A 179 4.15 -11.94 16.47
N LYS A 180 4.23 -13.26 16.24
CA LYS A 180 5.45 -13.92 15.74
C LYS A 180 5.88 -13.40 14.38
N HIS A 181 4.93 -13.12 13.48
CA HIS A 181 5.23 -12.53 12.17
C HIS A 181 5.66 -11.07 12.29
N LEU A 182 4.96 -10.26 13.10
CA LEU A 182 5.31 -8.85 13.30
C LEU A 182 6.68 -8.64 13.93
N THR A 183 7.16 -9.62 14.70
CA THR A 183 8.48 -9.60 15.35
C THR A 183 9.53 -10.45 14.60
N ALA A 184 9.21 -10.99 13.43
CA ALA A 184 10.10 -11.86 12.66
C ALA A 184 11.37 -11.17 12.17
N GLU A 185 11.36 -9.85 12.19
CA GLU A 185 12.46 -8.97 11.80
C GLU A 185 12.82 -8.05 12.96
N VAL A 186 14.06 -7.57 12.97
CA VAL A 186 14.58 -6.68 14.01
C VAL A 186 15.20 -5.45 13.34
N LYS A 187 14.84 -4.27 13.85
CA LYS A 187 15.49 -3.01 13.45
C LYS A 187 16.95 -3.03 13.88
N THR A 188 17.85 -2.81 12.94
CA THR A 188 19.28 -2.59 13.20
C THR A 188 19.72 -1.27 12.60
N GLU A 189 20.67 -0.62 13.26
CA GLU A 189 21.25 0.63 12.82
C GLU A 189 22.73 0.38 12.54
N GLU A 190 23.17 0.72 11.33
CA GLU A 190 24.56 0.58 10.93
C GLU A 190 25.09 1.90 10.39
N PHE A 191 26.31 2.25 10.78
CA PHE A 191 26.98 3.41 10.22
C PHE A 191 27.64 3.01 8.90
N ILE A 192 27.21 3.62 7.79
CA ILE A 192 27.82 3.44 6.48
C ILE A 192 28.64 4.71 6.17
N SER A 193 29.95 4.53 5.97
CA SER A 193 30.84 5.63 5.59
C SER A 193 30.31 6.37 4.36
N GLY A 194 30.23 7.71 4.44
CA GLY A 194 29.68 8.57 3.39
C GLY A 194 28.15 8.67 3.33
N LYS A 195 27.39 7.89 4.13
CA LYS A 195 25.92 7.97 4.21
C LYS A 195 25.39 8.30 5.61
N GLY A 196 26.18 8.01 6.65
CA GLY A 196 25.75 8.20 8.05
C GLY A 196 25.09 6.94 8.60
N MET A 197 24.26 7.11 9.64
CA MET A 197 23.47 6.02 10.22
C MET A 197 22.35 5.62 9.26
N VAL A 198 22.32 4.33 8.89
CA VAL A 198 21.27 3.73 8.09
C VAL A 198 20.48 2.77 8.98
N THR A 199 19.17 2.95 9.01
CA THR A 199 18.24 1.98 9.61
C THR A 199 17.91 0.90 8.59
N LYS A 200 17.99 -0.36 9.00
CA LYS A 200 17.56 -1.52 8.21
C LYS A 200 16.75 -2.48 9.07
N TRP A 201 15.91 -3.29 8.43
CA TRP A 201 15.22 -4.40 9.10
C TRP A 201 15.82 -5.74 8.70
N ASP A 202 16.44 -6.41 9.67
CA ASP A 202 17.06 -7.72 9.45
C ASP A 202 16.07 -8.84 9.77
N ARG A 203 15.78 -9.67 8.76
CA ARG A 203 14.93 -10.85 8.92
C ARG A 203 15.61 -11.91 9.80
N LYS A 204 15.04 -12.18 10.97
CA LYS A 204 15.50 -13.22 11.91
C LYS A 204 14.75 -14.54 11.73
N ARG A 205 13.51 -14.48 11.26
CA ARG A 205 12.64 -15.64 11.02
C ARG A 205 12.01 -15.58 9.65
N LYS A 206 11.76 -16.75 9.05
CA LYS A 206 11.19 -16.82 7.70
C LYS A 206 9.78 -16.20 7.65
N GLN A 207 8.89 -16.48 8.59
CA GLN A 207 7.51 -16.02 8.44
C GLN A 207 7.33 -14.57 8.90
N ASN A 208 7.26 -13.63 7.95
CA ASN A 208 7.06 -12.19 8.16
C ASN A 208 5.85 -11.62 7.36
N HIS A 209 5.14 -12.46 6.62
CA HIS A 209 4.11 -12.04 5.64
C HIS A 209 3.01 -11.11 6.20
N TRP A 210 2.59 -11.30 7.47
CA TRP A 210 1.62 -10.40 8.09
C TRP A 210 2.21 -9.04 8.47
N PHE A 211 3.51 -8.98 8.74
CA PHE A 211 4.19 -7.70 8.94
C PHE A 211 4.25 -6.92 7.64
N ASP A 212 4.56 -7.62 6.54
CA ASP A 212 4.62 -7.01 5.22
C ASP A 212 3.22 -6.55 4.75
N ALA A 213 2.18 -7.32 5.03
CA ALA A 213 0.80 -6.92 4.78
C ALA A 213 0.35 -5.73 5.65
N LEU A 214 0.75 -5.67 6.93
CA LEU A 214 0.37 -4.59 7.85
C LEU A 214 1.01 -3.26 7.46
N TYR A 215 2.32 -3.22 7.19
CA TYR A 215 2.96 -1.95 6.82
C TYR A 215 2.40 -1.42 5.50
N ASN A 216 2.08 -2.30 4.54
CA ASN A 216 1.42 -1.91 3.29
C ASN A 216 0.01 -1.35 3.54
N ALA A 217 -0.75 -1.91 4.48
CA ALA A 217 -2.05 -1.37 4.87
C ALA A 217 -1.93 0.03 5.51
N CYS A 218 -0.88 0.27 6.31
CA CYS A 218 -0.60 1.58 6.88
C CYS A 218 -0.20 2.61 5.81
N ALA A 219 0.66 2.23 4.86
CA ALA A 219 1.03 3.08 3.73
C ALA A 219 -0.19 3.43 2.86
N ALA A 220 -1.07 2.46 2.60
CA ALA A 220 -2.34 2.67 1.92
C ALA A 220 -3.26 3.63 2.70
N GLY A 221 -3.34 3.49 4.03
CA GLY A 221 -4.07 4.43 4.89
C GLY A 221 -3.55 5.86 4.77
N HIS A 222 -2.23 6.04 4.74
CA HIS A 222 -1.63 7.36 4.50
C HIS A 222 -1.98 7.90 3.11
N TYR A 223 -1.98 7.07 2.06
CA TYR A 223 -2.46 7.50 0.74
C TYR A 223 -3.93 7.97 0.77
N CYS A 224 -4.77 7.32 1.56
CA CYS A 224 -6.17 7.72 1.78
C CYS A 224 -6.35 8.98 2.63
N GLY A 225 -5.27 9.57 3.16
CA GLY A 225 -5.30 10.84 3.90
C GLY A 225 -5.11 10.71 5.42
N VAL A 226 -4.87 9.52 5.95
CA VAL A 226 -4.55 9.33 7.37
C VAL A 226 -3.21 9.98 7.69
N ARG A 227 -3.16 10.79 8.75
CA ARG A 227 -1.95 11.47 9.23
C ARG A 227 -1.87 11.36 10.75
N LEU A 228 -0.66 11.19 11.30
CA LEU A 228 -0.45 11.13 12.77
C LEU A 228 -0.52 12.50 13.45
N VAL A 229 -0.01 13.51 12.76
CA VAL A 229 -0.06 14.91 13.14
C VAL A 229 -0.85 15.60 12.03
N GLU A 230 -1.71 16.55 12.37
CA GLU A 230 -2.24 17.46 11.34
C GLU A 230 -1.05 18.17 10.70
N GLU A 231 -0.61 17.68 9.54
CA GLU A 231 0.20 18.48 8.66
C GLU A 231 -0.69 19.66 8.27
N GLU A 232 -0.44 20.85 8.84
CA GLU A 232 -0.85 22.07 8.18
C GLU A 232 -0.36 21.92 6.74
N ARG A 233 -1.29 21.70 5.79
CA ARG A 233 -0.96 21.68 4.38
C ARG A 233 -0.18 22.95 4.12
N ARG A 234 1.13 22.86 3.95
CA ARG A 234 1.91 23.97 3.41
C ARG A 234 1.25 24.28 2.08
N LYS A 235 0.47 25.37 2.04
CA LYS A 235 -0.03 25.95 0.79
C LYS A 235 1.23 26.29 0.02
N VAL A 236 1.68 25.39 -0.84
CA VAL A 236 2.72 25.72 -1.82
C VAL A 236 2.15 26.93 -2.56
N PRO A 237 2.83 28.09 -2.56
CA PRO A 237 2.37 29.23 -3.32
C PRO A 237 2.19 28.74 -4.76
N VAL A 238 0.95 28.76 -5.25
CA VAL A 238 0.70 28.47 -6.65
C VAL A 238 1.52 29.49 -7.41
N LYS A 239 2.61 29.06 -8.07
CA LYS A 239 3.33 29.95 -8.98
C LYS A 239 2.28 30.52 -9.93
N PRO A 240 2.17 31.85 -10.06
CA PRO A 240 1.17 32.45 -10.94
C PRO A 240 1.34 31.80 -12.31
N LYS A 241 0.25 31.22 -12.83
CA LYS A 241 0.26 30.65 -14.18
C LYS A 241 0.75 31.77 -15.11
N PRO A 242 1.78 31.53 -15.94
CA PRO A 242 2.14 32.51 -16.95
C PRO A 242 0.89 32.79 -17.78
N ALA A 243 0.67 34.08 -18.09
CA ALA A 243 -0.46 34.49 -18.90
C ALA A 243 -0.52 33.64 -20.17
N PRO A 244 -1.72 33.20 -20.61
CA PRO A 244 -1.85 32.39 -21.80
C PRO A 244 -1.22 33.15 -22.99
N ASP A 245 -0.20 32.55 -23.57
CA ASP A 245 0.43 33.05 -24.79
C ASP A 245 -0.62 32.98 -25.94
N PRO A 246 -1.03 34.13 -26.52
CA PRO A 246 -2.06 34.18 -27.54
C PRO A 246 -1.69 33.42 -28.81
N GLN A 247 -0.40 33.09 -29.02
CA GLN A 247 0.09 32.40 -30.22
C GLN A 247 0.31 30.90 -29.99
N ARG A 248 0.14 30.40 -28.77
CA ARG A 248 0.39 28.99 -28.43
C ARG A 248 -0.80 28.13 -28.86
N LYS A 249 -0.67 27.45 -30.01
CA LYS A 249 -1.64 26.43 -30.43
C LYS A 249 -1.78 25.38 -29.32
N PRO A 250 -3.01 25.00 -28.92
CA PRO A 250 -3.21 24.04 -27.85
C PRO A 250 -2.55 22.71 -28.19
N TYR A 251 -1.78 22.16 -27.23
CA TYR A 251 -1.05 20.90 -27.38
C TYR A 251 -1.97 19.69 -27.61
N ILE A 252 -3.25 19.85 -27.27
CA ILE A 252 -4.29 18.84 -27.46
C ILE A 252 -5.36 19.45 -28.36
N ASP A 253 -5.60 18.80 -29.50
CA ASP A 253 -6.79 19.02 -30.30
C ASP A 253 -8.01 18.60 -29.47
N VAL A 254 -8.64 19.59 -28.87
CA VAL A 254 -9.72 19.42 -27.89
C VAL A 254 -10.95 18.77 -28.54
N GLU A 255 -11.16 18.99 -29.84
CA GLU A 255 -12.25 18.35 -30.58
C GLU A 255 -11.96 16.86 -30.79
N ARG A 256 -10.73 16.51 -31.17
CA ARG A 256 -10.30 15.12 -31.34
C ARG A 256 -10.28 14.34 -30.02
N TRP A 257 -9.90 14.98 -28.91
CA TRP A 257 -9.92 14.38 -27.57
C TRP A 257 -11.36 14.11 -27.09
N ARG A 258 -12.28 15.07 -27.28
CA ARG A 258 -13.71 14.90 -26.94
C ARG A 258 -14.39 13.85 -27.82
N ALA A 259 -14.04 13.78 -29.10
CA ALA A 259 -14.53 12.75 -30.01
C ALA A 259 -14.11 11.34 -29.56
N ASN A 260 -12.86 11.18 -29.09
CA ASN A 260 -12.38 9.92 -28.53
C ASN A 260 -13.08 9.57 -27.22
N GLN A 261 -13.33 10.53 -26.32
CA GLN A 261 -14.07 10.23 -25.08
C GLN A 261 -15.49 9.73 -25.34
N ARG A 262 -16.20 10.30 -26.32
CA ARG A 262 -17.54 9.81 -26.72
C ARG A 262 -17.48 8.43 -27.37
N ARG A 263 -16.39 8.09 -28.04
CA ARG A 263 -16.20 6.81 -28.74
C ARG A 263 -15.85 5.66 -27.78
N PHE A 264 -15.15 5.95 -26.69
CA PHE A 264 -14.70 4.94 -25.70
C PHE A 264 -15.58 4.84 -24.46
N TRP A 265 -16.25 5.92 -24.06
CA TRP A 265 -17.04 6.01 -22.82
C TRP A 265 -18.51 6.38 -23.08
N GLY A 266 -18.93 6.42 -24.34
CA GLY A 266 -20.31 6.66 -24.73
C GLY A 266 -21.12 5.37 -24.78
N ARG A 267 -21.52 4.88 -23.60
CA ARG A 267 -22.82 4.25 -23.28
C ARG A 267 -22.89 4.00 -21.79
#